data_AF-A0A7C2R2E7-F1
#
_entry.id   AF-A0A7C2R2E7-F1
#
_cell.length_a   1.000
_cell.length_b   1.000
_cell.length_c   1.000
_cell.angle_alpha   90.00
_cell.angle_beta   90.00
_cell.angle_gamma   90.00
#
_symmetry.space_group_name_H-M   'P 1'
#
loop_
_entity.id
_entity.type
_entity.pdbx_description
1 polymer ?
#
loop_
_entity_poly.entity_id
_entity_poly.type
_entity_poly.pdbx_seq_one_letter_code
_entity_poly.pdbx_strand_id
1 'polypeptide(L)'
;MVRAFADTARAVAEEVLDGVGSRLWLLPVSARTPARADAREFALSGLDTPQIKGKVAVDIASACRKFLLRLDSLRDRNVSGVATEVSQILQRPGDEVARATDLWGVLEVVSEMASRPNGADTAAIRVVVLSDLLECMRGDGRRCFERQPPSSRAEAERWGREVTAKVTRLYRIAPNVVRRLDISLVSAALANRPQNRYVPYYWRALLEGLGVPPERVHIQ
;
A
#
# COMPACT_ATOMS: atom_id res chain seq x y z
N MET A 1 7.04 7.23 17.19
CA MET A 1 6.78 6.18 16.18
C MET A 1 5.42 6.37 15.52
N VAL A 2 4.31 6.35 16.28
CA VAL A 2 2.94 6.54 15.76
C VAL A 2 2.79 7.80 14.89
N ARG A 3 3.23 8.96 15.40
CA ARG A 3 3.15 10.23 14.66
C ARG A 3 3.88 10.19 13.32
N ALA A 4 5.09 9.61 13.27
CA ALA A 4 5.86 9.51 12.03
C ALA A 4 5.13 8.68 10.97
N PHE A 5 4.54 7.54 11.36
CA PHE A 5 3.72 6.74 10.45
C PHE A 5 2.47 7.49 9.98
N ALA A 6 1.78 8.20 10.87
CA ALA A 6 0.60 8.99 10.51
C ALA A 6 0.96 10.13 9.54
N ASP A 7 2.08 10.82 9.77
CA ASP A 7 2.58 11.89 8.91
C ASP A 7 2.98 11.34 7.53
N THR A 8 3.68 10.20 7.46
CA THR A 8 4.02 9.59 6.16
C THR A 8 2.78 9.07 5.44
N ALA A 9 1.84 8.44 6.16
CA ALA A 9 0.58 7.99 5.58
C ALA A 9 -0.24 9.16 5.00
N ARG A 10 -0.21 10.31 5.69
CA ARG A 10 -0.83 11.55 5.21
C ARG A 10 -0.17 12.03 3.91
N ALA A 11 1.15 12.13 3.88
CA ALA A 11 1.89 12.58 2.70
C ALA A 11 1.61 11.68 1.48
N VAL A 12 1.60 10.36 1.70
CA VAL A 12 1.19 9.38 0.68
C VAL A 12 -0.24 9.62 0.22
N ALA A 13 -1.18 9.81 1.14
CA ALA A 13 -2.58 10.02 0.79
C ALA A 13 -2.77 11.30 -0.03
N GLU A 14 -2.00 12.35 0.25
CA GLU A 14 -1.99 13.60 -0.53
C GLU A 14 -1.49 13.38 -1.97
N GLU A 15 -0.54 12.47 -2.18
CA GLU A 15 -0.02 12.09 -3.49
C GLU A 15 -0.97 11.15 -4.26
N VAL A 16 -1.60 10.19 -3.57
CA VAL A 16 -2.46 9.19 -4.21
C VAL A 16 -3.85 9.74 -4.51
N LEU A 17 -4.40 10.59 -3.63
CA LEU A 17 -5.74 11.15 -3.76
C LEU A 17 -5.69 12.51 -4.48
N ASP A 18 -5.32 12.49 -5.75
CA ASP A 18 -5.03 13.69 -6.56
C ASP A 18 -6.16 14.11 -7.52
N GLY A 19 -7.19 13.28 -7.69
CA GLY A 19 -8.29 13.57 -8.61
C GLY A 19 -9.47 12.61 -8.52
N VAL A 20 -10.57 12.94 -9.20
CA VAL A 20 -11.77 12.07 -9.23
C VAL A 20 -11.41 10.70 -9.79
N GLY A 21 -11.83 9.65 -9.08
CA GLY A 21 -11.53 8.26 -9.41
C GLY A 21 -10.29 7.70 -8.72
N SER A 22 -9.47 8.55 -8.07
CA SER A 22 -8.32 8.08 -7.28
C SER A 22 -8.77 7.23 -6.10
N ARG A 23 -7.99 6.19 -5.77
CA ARG A 23 -8.26 5.29 -4.65
C ARG A 23 -6.97 4.96 -3.91
N LEU A 24 -7.08 4.83 -2.59
CA LEU A 24 -6.04 4.39 -1.69
C LEU A 24 -6.59 3.26 -0.82
N TRP A 25 -5.87 2.15 -0.74
CA TRP A 25 -6.15 1.07 0.19
C TRP A 25 -5.11 1.06 1.30
N LEU A 26 -5.57 1.18 2.54
CA LEU A 26 -4.75 1.07 3.74
C LEU A 26 -4.90 -0.34 4.32
N LEU A 27 -3.79 -1.08 4.43
CA LEU A 27 -3.76 -2.46 4.92
C LEU A 27 -2.90 -2.58 6.18
N PRO A 28 -3.49 -2.80 7.38
CA PRO A 28 -2.70 -3.16 8.56
C PRO A 28 -2.12 -4.57 8.41
N VAL A 29 -0.82 -4.72 8.64
CA VAL A 29 -0.11 -6.01 8.53
C VAL A 29 0.22 -6.56 9.92
N SER A 30 -0.12 -7.83 10.21
CA SER A 30 0.23 -8.54 11.46
C SER A 30 0.27 -10.06 11.23
N ALA A 31 0.66 -10.87 12.23
CA ALA A 31 0.78 -12.34 12.11
C ALA A 31 -0.48 -13.09 11.66
N ARG A 32 -1.64 -12.43 11.61
CA ARG A 32 -2.90 -13.00 11.13
C ARG A 32 -3.45 -12.27 9.90
N THR A 33 -2.59 -11.82 9.00
CA THR A 33 -3.02 -11.40 7.66
C THR A 33 -3.32 -12.62 6.74
N PRO A 34 -4.24 -13.53 7.13
CA PRO A 34 -5.22 -14.05 6.18
C PRO A 34 -6.67 -13.60 6.47
N ALA A 35 -6.91 -12.69 7.42
CA ALA A 35 -8.24 -12.09 7.60
C ALA A 35 -8.50 -10.97 6.58
N ARG A 36 -9.21 -11.32 5.51
CA ARG A 36 -9.74 -10.47 4.41
C ARG A 36 -10.57 -9.22 4.83
N ALA A 37 -10.57 -8.75 6.08
CA ALA A 37 -11.62 -7.86 6.60
C ALA A 37 -11.21 -6.41 6.95
N ASP A 38 -9.92 -6.09 7.14
CA ASP A 38 -9.52 -4.78 7.69
C ASP A 38 -8.89 -3.80 6.68
N ALA A 39 -8.91 -4.11 5.38
CA ALA A 39 -8.50 -3.13 4.37
C ALA A 39 -9.47 -1.94 4.38
N ARG A 40 -8.94 -0.73 4.56
CA ARG A 40 -9.71 0.52 4.54
C ARG A 40 -9.51 1.20 3.20
N GLU A 41 -10.61 1.48 2.51
CA GLU A 41 -10.60 2.16 1.22
C GLU A 41 -10.94 3.64 1.40
N PHE A 42 -10.10 4.49 0.80
CA PHE A 42 -10.31 5.92 0.68
C PHE A 42 -10.37 6.26 -0.81
N ALA A 43 -11.48 6.85 -1.27
CA ALA A 43 -11.70 7.10 -2.69
C ALA A 43 -12.26 8.50 -2.94
N LEU A 44 -11.81 9.15 -4.01
CA LEU A 44 -12.41 10.39 -4.53
C LEU A 44 -13.48 10.04 -5.57
N SER A 45 -14.54 9.37 -5.13
CA SER A 45 -15.66 8.93 -5.96
C SER A 45 -16.98 9.60 -5.56
N GLY A 46 -17.99 9.53 -6.43
CA GLY A 46 -19.33 10.04 -6.14
C GLY A 46 -19.47 11.56 -6.26
N LEU A 47 -18.52 12.24 -6.90
CA LEU A 47 -18.66 13.63 -7.30
C LEU A 47 -19.08 13.70 -8.77
N ASP A 48 -20.27 14.22 -9.02
CA ASP A 48 -20.73 14.49 -10.38
C ASP A 48 -19.89 15.61 -10.99
N THR A 49 -19.25 15.31 -12.12
CA THR A 49 -18.58 16.34 -12.92
C THR A 49 -19.61 17.38 -13.38
N PRO A 50 -19.30 18.68 -13.31
CA PRO A 50 -20.22 19.73 -13.69
C PRO A 50 -20.75 19.53 -15.12
N GLN A 51 -22.07 19.46 -15.26
CA GLN A 51 -22.70 19.54 -16.58
C GLN A 51 -22.55 20.97 -17.11
N ILE A 52 -21.75 21.14 -18.15
CA ILE A 52 -21.41 22.44 -18.75
C ILE A 52 -22.20 22.74 -20.04
N LYS A 53 -22.89 21.74 -20.60
CA LYS A 53 -23.62 21.89 -21.87
C LYS A 53 -24.76 22.90 -21.73
N GLY A 54 -24.80 23.89 -22.62
CA GLY A 54 -25.85 24.92 -22.68
C GLY A 54 -25.75 26.02 -21.62
N LYS A 55 -24.66 26.08 -20.85
CA LYS A 55 -24.46 27.12 -19.82
C LYS A 55 -23.64 28.30 -20.33
N VAL A 56 -23.92 29.49 -19.80
CA VAL A 56 -23.10 30.69 -20.04
C VAL A 56 -21.82 30.66 -19.20
N ALA A 57 -20.80 31.42 -19.62
CA ALA A 57 -19.46 31.37 -19.03
C ALA A 57 -19.43 31.58 -17.50
N VAL A 58 -20.26 32.48 -16.97
CA VAL A 58 -20.36 32.73 -15.52
C VAL A 58 -20.90 31.52 -14.75
N ASP A 59 -21.88 30.81 -15.33
CA ASP A 59 -22.47 29.61 -14.72
C ASP A 59 -21.53 28.42 -14.79
N ILE A 60 -20.73 28.32 -15.86
CA ILE A 60 -19.64 27.34 -15.98
C ILE A 60 -18.61 27.60 -14.89
N ALA A 61 -18.10 28.83 -14.77
CA ALA A 61 -17.09 29.18 -13.77
C ALA A 61 -17.58 28.94 -12.33
N SER A 62 -18.84 29.27 -12.04
CA SER A 62 -19.48 29.01 -10.74
C SER A 62 -19.61 27.51 -10.46
N ALA A 63 -20.05 26.72 -11.45
CA ALA A 63 -20.18 25.27 -11.31
C ALA A 63 -18.82 24.58 -11.13
N CYS A 64 -17.80 24.98 -11.89
CA CYS A 64 -16.43 24.48 -11.74
C CYS A 64 -15.87 24.82 -10.35
N ARG A 65 -16.03 26.06 -9.87
CA ARG A 65 -15.56 26.47 -8.53
C ARG A 65 -16.21 25.65 -7.42
N LYS A 66 -17.53 25.46 -7.47
CA LYS A 66 -18.25 24.62 -6.49
C LYS A 66 -17.78 23.17 -6.52
N PHE A 67 -17.50 22.64 -7.70
CA PHE A 67 -16.96 21.29 -7.85
C PHE A 67 -15.56 21.16 -7.27
N LEU A 68 -14.66 22.09 -7.57
CA LEU A 68 -13.30 22.10 -7.02
C LEU A 68 -13.31 22.19 -5.50
N LEU A 69 -14.12 23.06 -4.91
CA LEU A 69 -14.27 23.15 -3.44
C LEU A 69 -14.79 21.84 -2.82
N ARG A 70 -15.71 21.14 -3.49
CA ARG A 70 -16.21 19.84 -3.03
C ARG A 70 -15.14 18.75 -3.16
N LEU A 71 -14.35 18.78 -4.23
CA LEU A 71 -13.24 17.87 -4.46
C LEU A 71 -12.16 18.05 -3.39
N ASP A 72 -11.74 19.29 -3.15
CA ASP A 72 -10.76 19.64 -2.11
C ASP A 72 -11.25 19.22 -0.73
N SER A 73 -12.51 19.52 -0.39
CA SER A 73 -13.11 19.11 0.89
C SER A 73 -13.20 17.59 1.04
N LEU A 74 -13.48 16.85 -0.03
CA LEU A 74 -13.48 15.38 0.01
C LEU A 74 -12.05 14.83 0.17
N ARG A 75 -11.08 15.41 -0.55
CA ARG A 75 -9.66 15.08 -0.46
C ARG A 75 -9.14 15.29 0.96
N ASP A 76 -9.36 16.46 1.55
CA ASP A 76 -8.91 16.79 2.90
C ASP A 76 -9.48 15.84 3.96
N ARG A 77 -10.76 15.47 3.81
CA ARG A 77 -11.40 14.49 4.69
C ARG A 77 -10.78 13.10 4.56
N ASN A 78 -10.56 12.63 3.35
CA ASN A 78 -9.95 11.31 3.13
C ASN A 78 -8.51 11.27 3.61
N VAL A 79 -7.69 12.28 3.29
CA VAL A 79 -6.31 12.41 3.77
C VAL A 79 -6.24 12.42 5.30
N SER A 80 -7.10 13.21 5.95
CA SER A 80 -7.16 13.26 7.42
C SER A 80 -7.68 11.94 8.01
N GLY A 81 -8.60 11.26 7.32
CA GLY A 81 -9.11 9.95 7.68
C GLY A 81 -8.02 8.88 7.67
N VAL A 82 -7.14 8.87 6.67
CA VAL A 82 -5.99 7.95 6.59
C VAL A 82 -5.07 8.12 7.81
N ALA A 83 -4.66 9.35 8.12
CA ALA A 83 -3.77 9.61 9.25
C ALA A 83 -4.40 9.22 10.60
N THR A 84 -5.71 9.43 10.72
CA THR A 84 -6.49 9.04 11.90
C THR A 84 -6.55 7.53 12.05
N GLU A 85 -6.87 6.80 10.98
CA GLU A 85 -6.94 5.34 10.97
C GLU A 85 -5.59 4.71 11.32
N VAL A 86 -4.50 5.21 10.73
CA VAL A 86 -3.13 4.77 11.07
C VAL A 86 -2.82 5.00 12.55
N SER A 87 -3.17 6.17 13.07
CA SER A 87 -2.97 6.46 14.49
C SER A 87 -3.76 5.52 15.39
N GLN A 88 -5.02 5.23 15.04
CA GLN A 88 -5.87 4.30 15.79
C GLN A 88 -5.33 2.87 15.74
N ILE A 89 -4.92 2.38 14.57
CA ILE A 89 -4.32 1.04 14.40
C ILE A 89 -3.10 0.91 15.30
N LEU A 90 -2.22 1.91 15.32
CA LEU A 90 -0.97 1.88 16.07
C LEU A 90 -1.14 2.14 17.59
N GLN A 91 -2.27 2.74 18.00
CA GLN A 91 -2.59 2.98 19.41
C GLN A 91 -3.30 1.80 20.08
N ARG A 92 -3.88 0.86 19.31
CA ARG A 92 -4.45 -0.37 19.86
C ARG A 92 -3.34 -1.13 20.57
N PRO A 93 -3.44 -1.41 21.88
CA PRO A 93 -2.49 -2.28 22.55
C PRO A 93 -2.64 -3.67 21.94
N GLY A 94 -1.74 -4.00 21.02
CA GLY A 94 -1.53 -5.37 20.63
C GLY A 94 -0.64 -5.99 21.69
N ASP A 95 -1.15 -6.98 22.42
CA ASP A 95 -0.35 -7.80 23.34
C ASP A 95 0.84 -8.51 22.65
N GLU A 96 1.01 -8.34 21.33
CA GLU A 96 2.06 -8.98 20.56
C GLU A 96 2.54 -8.06 19.43
N VAL A 97 3.30 -7.01 19.74
CA VAL A 97 4.28 -6.44 18.79
C VAL A 97 5.29 -7.53 18.31
N ALA A 98 5.26 -8.71 18.95
CA ALA A 98 5.88 -9.97 18.53
C ALA A 98 5.04 -10.81 17.51
N ARG A 99 3.87 -10.36 17.06
CA ARG A 99 3.08 -11.00 15.97
C ARG A 99 3.72 -10.66 14.62
N ALA A 100 4.73 -11.44 14.27
CA ALA A 100 5.23 -11.69 12.93
C ALA A 100 4.54 -10.93 11.76
N THR A 101 5.23 -10.02 11.09
CA THR A 101 4.68 -9.29 9.93
C THR A 101 4.65 -10.20 8.70
N ASP A 102 3.46 -10.56 8.18
CA ASP A 102 3.30 -11.33 6.93
C ASP A 102 3.04 -10.42 5.73
N LEU A 103 4.11 -9.86 5.16
CA LEU A 103 4.00 -9.02 3.97
C LEU A 103 3.63 -9.80 2.70
N TRP A 104 3.83 -11.13 2.68
CA TRP A 104 3.36 -11.94 1.54
C TRP A 104 1.83 -11.95 1.46
N GLY A 105 1.14 -12.02 2.61
CA GLY A 105 -0.32 -12.00 2.69
C GLY A 105 -0.95 -10.72 2.15
N VAL A 106 -0.26 -9.58 2.24
CA VAL A 106 -0.72 -8.31 1.66
C VAL A 106 -0.97 -8.42 0.16
N LEU A 107 -0.12 -9.16 -0.55
CA LEU A 107 -0.20 -9.30 -2.00
C LEU A 107 -1.43 -10.10 -2.44
N GLU A 108 -1.85 -11.09 -1.66
CA GLU A 108 -3.10 -11.82 -1.90
C GLU A 108 -4.32 -10.91 -1.72
N VAL A 109 -4.35 -10.11 -0.65
CA VAL A 109 -5.45 -9.17 -0.39
C VAL A 109 -5.57 -8.14 -1.50
N VAL A 110 -4.44 -7.52 -1.89
CA VAL A 110 -4.39 -6.57 -3.01
C VAL A 110 -4.87 -7.22 -4.30
N SER A 111 -4.39 -8.44 -4.59
CA SER A 111 -4.80 -9.22 -5.75
C SER A 111 -6.31 -9.43 -5.83
N GLU A 112 -6.93 -9.80 -4.71
CA GLU A 112 -8.37 -10.00 -4.61
C GLU A 112 -9.16 -8.69 -4.75
N MET A 113 -8.74 -7.63 -4.06
CA MET A 113 -9.43 -6.33 -4.10
C MET A 113 -9.44 -5.75 -5.52
N ALA A 114 -8.30 -5.81 -6.20
CA ALA A 114 -8.14 -5.32 -7.57
C ALA A 114 -8.79 -6.20 -8.64
N SER A 115 -9.20 -7.42 -8.29
CA SER A 115 -9.95 -8.31 -9.19
C SER A 115 -11.46 -8.03 -9.18
N ARG A 116 -11.96 -7.13 -8.32
CA ARG A 116 -13.38 -6.77 -8.23
C ARG A 116 -13.83 -5.92 -9.44
N PRO A 117 -15.11 -5.98 -9.87
CA PRO A 117 -15.60 -5.28 -11.06
C PRO A 117 -15.29 -3.79 -11.07
N ASN A 118 -15.44 -3.11 -9.93
CA ASN A 118 -15.15 -1.69 -9.82
C ASN A 118 -13.64 -1.38 -9.74
N GLY A 119 -12.78 -2.38 -9.44
CA GLY A 119 -11.32 -2.29 -9.42
C GLY A 119 -10.66 -2.54 -10.78
N ALA A 120 -11.43 -2.98 -11.78
CA ALA A 120 -10.95 -3.34 -13.10
C ALA A 120 -10.84 -2.15 -14.08
N ASP A 121 -11.61 -1.08 -13.86
CA ASP A 121 -11.79 0.03 -14.83
C ASP A 121 -10.81 1.22 -14.67
N THR A 122 -9.75 1.09 -13.88
CA THR A 122 -8.80 2.20 -13.65
C THR A 122 -7.39 1.86 -14.13
N ALA A 123 -6.61 2.94 -14.33
CA ALA A 123 -5.16 2.97 -14.54
C ALA A 123 -4.38 2.16 -13.48
N ALA A 124 -3.05 2.31 -13.45
CA ALA A 124 -2.19 1.64 -12.46
C ALA A 124 -2.80 1.67 -11.04
N ILE A 125 -2.84 0.51 -10.38
CA ILE A 125 -3.41 0.38 -9.04
C ILE A 125 -2.32 0.77 -8.05
N ARG A 126 -2.43 1.96 -7.46
CA ARG A 126 -1.46 2.43 -6.47
C ARG A 126 -1.74 1.83 -5.10
N VAL A 127 -0.75 1.12 -4.55
CA VAL A 127 -0.81 0.41 -3.28
C VAL A 127 0.29 0.95 -2.39
N VAL A 128 -0.07 1.45 -1.21
CA VAL A 128 0.93 1.84 -0.22
C VAL A 128 0.86 0.95 1.00
N VAL A 129 2.00 0.31 1.29
CA VAL A 129 2.16 -0.58 2.44
C VAL A 129 3.03 0.13 3.46
N LEU A 130 2.45 0.44 4.61
CA LEU A 130 3.19 0.97 5.76
C LEU A 130 3.68 -0.20 6.59
N SER A 131 5.00 -0.38 6.69
CA SER A 131 5.57 -1.52 7.38
C SER A 131 6.96 -1.21 7.92
N ASP A 132 7.41 -1.95 8.94
CA ASP A 132 8.81 -1.98 9.32
C ASP A 132 9.68 -2.79 8.34
N LEU A 133 9.08 -3.41 7.30
CA LEU A 133 9.72 -4.28 6.31
C LEU A 133 10.46 -5.49 6.92
N LEU A 134 10.35 -5.71 8.22
CA LEU A 134 11.00 -6.77 8.95
C LEU A 134 10.03 -7.94 9.08
N GLU A 135 9.96 -8.75 8.04
CA GLU A 135 9.29 -10.05 8.15
C GLU A 135 10.00 -10.88 9.23
N CYS A 136 9.20 -11.41 10.18
CA CYS A 136 9.64 -12.40 11.17
C CYS A 136 8.57 -13.48 11.37
N MET A 137 8.27 -14.21 10.31
CA MET A 137 7.24 -15.25 10.28
C MET A 137 7.76 -16.61 10.74
N ARG A 138 6.91 -17.36 11.46
CA ARG A 138 7.19 -18.76 11.83
C ARG A 138 6.86 -19.69 10.66
N GLY A 139 7.61 -20.77 10.52
CA GLY A 139 7.36 -21.83 9.54
C GLY A 139 8.52 -22.04 8.56
N ASP A 140 8.51 -23.18 7.89
CA ASP A 140 9.59 -23.60 7.00
C ASP A 140 9.82 -22.56 5.91
N GLY A 141 11.07 -22.13 5.75
CA GLY A 141 11.49 -21.13 4.77
C GLY A 141 10.79 -19.78 4.88
N ARG A 142 10.26 -19.41 6.05
CA ARG A 142 9.96 -18.02 6.41
C ARG A 142 11.22 -17.35 6.95
N ARG A 143 11.35 -16.04 6.72
CA ARG A 143 12.51 -15.27 7.17
C ARG A 143 12.19 -14.53 8.46
N CYS A 144 13.24 -14.24 9.21
CA CYS A 144 13.20 -13.28 10.31
C CYS A 144 14.36 -12.31 10.16
N PHE A 145 14.10 -11.15 9.54
CA PHE A 145 15.13 -10.15 9.28
C PHE A 145 15.68 -9.52 10.56
N GLU A 146 14.95 -9.57 11.66
CA GLU A 146 15.48 -9.19 12.97
C GLU A 146 16.57 -10.14 13.48
N ARG A 147 16.50 -11.43 13.12
CA ARG A 147 17.47 -12.46 13.56
C ARG A 147 18.58 -12.66 12.54
N GLN A 148 18.22 -12.67 11.26
CA GLN A 148 19.12 -12.96 10.15
C GLN A 148 18.82 -12.02 8.99
N PRO A 149 19.24 -10.74 9.08
CA PRO A 149 19.17 -9.84 7.94
C PRO A 149 20.14 -10.29 6.85
N PRO A 150 19.85 -9.98 5.57
CA PRO A 150 20.80 -10.24 4.50
C PRO A 150 22.09 -9.44 4.71
N SER A 151 23.23 -10.09 4.48
CA SER A 151 24.58 -9.53 4.65
C SER A 151 25.07 -8.71 3.45
N SER A 152 24.41 -8.87 2.30
CA SER A 152 24.73 -8.15 1.06
C SER A 152 23.51 -7.96 0.18
N ARG A 153 23.60 -7.04 -0.78
CA ARG A 153 22.59 -6.84 -1.82
C ARG A 153 22.34 -8.13 -2.63
N ALA A 154 23.41 -8.79 -3.07
CA ALA A 154 23.29 -10.01 -3.88
C ALA A 154 22.58 -11.13 -3.12
N GLU A 155 22.84 -11.26 -1.82
CA GLU A 155 22.14 -12.21 -0.95
C GLU A 155 20.65 -11.86 -0.82
N ALA A 156 20.32 -10.59 -0.56
CA ALA A 156 18.93 -10.14 -0.43
C ALA A 156 18.13 -10.41 -1.71
N GLU A 157 18.67 -10.06 -2.87
CA GLU A 157 18.01 -10.27 -4.16
C GLU A 157 17.85 -11.76 -4.49
N ARG A 158 18.88 -12.58 -4.20
CA ARG A 158 18.80 -14.04 -4.37
C ARG A 158 17.67 -14.61 -3.51
N TRP A 159 17.62 -14.25 -2.23
CA TRP A 159 16.55 -14.68 -1.34
C TRP A 159 15.16 -14.26 -1.82
N GLY A 160 15.01 -13.03 -2.33
CA GLY A 160 13.73 -12.54 -2.85
C GLY A 160 13.25 -13.35 -4.05
N ARG A 161 14.15 -13.68 -4.98
CA ARG A 161 13.85 -14.51 -6.16
C ARG A 161 13.53 -15.96 -5.80
N GLU A 162 14.26 -16.55 -4.84
CA GLU A 162 14.06 -17.94 -4.41
C GLU A 162 12.65 -18.18 -3.82
N VAL A 163 12.11 -17.20 -3.10
CA VAL A 163 10.80 -17.35 -2.44
C VAL A 163 9.62 -17.05 -3.36
N THR A 164 9.83 -16.42 -4.52
CA THR A 164 8.75 -16.07 -5.47
C THR A 164 7.85 -17.28 -5.80
N ALA A 165 8.43 -18.40 -6.23
CA ALA A 165 7.66 -19.59 -6.60
C ALA A 165 6.84 -20.14 -5.43
N LYS A 166 7.39 -20.05 -4.22
CA LYS A 166 6.70 -20.47 -3.00
C LYS A 166 5.54 -19.53 -2.65
N VAL A 167 5.74 -18.21 -2.77
CA VAL A 167 4.70 -17.21 -2.53
C VAL A 167 3.55 -17.41 -3.52
N THR A 168 3.83 -17.56 -4.81
CA THR A 168 2.80 -17.85 -5.84
C THR A 168 2.02 -19.13 -5.56
N ARG A 169 2.66 -20.15 -4.96
CA ARG A 169 1.98 -21.41 -4.61
C ARG A 169 1.13 -21.29 -3.35
N LEU A 170 1.60 -20.55 -2.34
CA LEU A 170 0.93 -20.46 -1.04
C LEU A 170 -0.19 -19.41 -1.01
N TYR A 171 -0.11 -18.37 -1.84
CA TYR A 171 -1.03 -17.24 -1.84
C TYR A 171 -1.73 -17.11 -3.20
N ARG A 172 -3.01 -16.72 -3.21
CA ARG A 172 -3.80 -16.54 -4.43
C ARG A 172 -3.53 -15.19 -5.10
N ILE A 173 -2.33 -15.05 -5.64
CA ILE A 173 -1.89 -13.83 -6.32
C ILE A 173 -2.17 -13.93 -7.82
N ALA A 174 -2.97 -13.01 -8.36
CA ALA A 174 -3.37 -12.95 -9.75
C ALA A 174 -2.33 -12.19 -10.59
N PRO A 175 -1.58 -12.84 -11.50
CA PRO A 175 -0.46 -12.20 -12.20
C PRO A 175 -0.88 -10.99 -13.06
N ASN A 176 -2.08 -10.99 -13.60
CA ASN A 176 -2.66 -9.87 -14.37
C ASN A 176 -2.96 -8.64 -13.49
N VAL A 177 -3.20 -8.83 -12.19
CA VAL A 177 -3.31 -7.73 -11.24
C VAL A 177 -1.93 -7.20 -10.89
N VAL A 178 -1.01 -8.07 -10.53
CA VAL A 178 0.34 -7.70 -10.06
C VAL A 178 1.09 -6.82 -11.06
N ARG A 179 1.00 -7.13 -12.36
CA ARG A 179 1.61 -6.33 -13.43
C ARG A 179 1.10 -4.89 -13.53
N ARG A 180 -0.07 -4.61 -12.95
CA ARG A 180 -0.69 -3.28 -12.96
C ARG A 180 -0.46 -2.50 -11.66
N LEU A 181 0.13 -3.13 -10.65
CA LEU A 181 0.38 -2.48 -9.37
C LEU A 181 1.49 -1.43 -9.49
N ASP A 182 1.27 -0.32 -8.80
CA ASP A 182 2.26 0.68 -8.44
C ASP A 182 2.40 0.61 -6.92
N ILE A 183 3.49 0.01 -6.42
CA ILE A 183 3.65 -0.34 -5.00
C ILE A 183 4.68 0.56 -4.35
N SER A 184 4.24 1.28 -3.31
CA SER A 184 5.10 2.01 -2.38
C SER A 184 5.18 1.28 -1.04
N LEU A 185 6.35 0.73 -0.73
CA LEU A 185 6.66 0.19 0.58
C LEU A 185 7.32 1.29 1.41
N VAL A 186 6.58 1.81 2.39
CA VAL A 186 7.08 2.85 3.28
C VAL A 186 7.60 2.19 4.54
N SER A 187 8.89 2.37 4.77
CA SER A 187 9.63 1.78 5.86
C SER A 187 9.65 2.67 7.09
N ALA A 188 9.56 2.06 8.27
CA ALA A 188 9.79 2.76 9.53
C ALA A 188 11.23 2.66 10.03
N ALA A 189 11.51 3.40 11.10
CA ALA A 189 12.84 3.50 11.72
C ALA A 189 13.53 2.14 12.03
N LEU A 190 12.77 1.04 12.18
CA LEU A 190 13.33 -0.30 12.39
C LEU A 190 13.95 -0.89 11.11
N ALA A 191 13.30 -0.71 9.96
CA ALA A 191 13.83 -1.10 8.64
C ALA A 191 15.12 -0.34 8.30
N ASN A 192 15.20 0.91 8.76
CA ASN A 192 16.25 1.86 8.40
C ASN A 192 17.49 1.76 9.29
N ARG A 193 17.56 0.78 10.19
CA ARG A 193 18.77 0.53 10.98
C ARG A 193 19.90 -0.01 10.08
N PRO A 194 21.18 0.32 10.36
CA PRO A 194 22.31 -0.08 9.50
C PRO A 194 22.39 -1.58 9.18
N GLN A 195 22.01 -2.44 10.12
CA GLN A 195 22.00 -3.90 9.93
C GLN A 195 20.96 -4.37 8.90
N ASN A 196 19.92 -3.58 8.64
CA ASN A 196 18.80 -3.91 7.76
C ASN A 196 18.91 -3.26 6.37
N ARG A 197 20.04 -2.61 6.07
CA ARG A 197 20.27 -1.84 4.82
C ARG A 197 20.04 -2.63 3.52
N TYR A 198 20.06 -3.95 3.57
CA TYR A 198 19.85 -4.81 2.40
C TYR A 198 18.42 -5.39 2.29
N VAL A 199 17.58 -5.25 3.32
CA VAL A 199 16.18 -5.73 3.32
C VAL A 199 15.34 -5.14 2.18
N PRO A 200 15.47 -3.85 1.80
CA PRO A 200 14.75 -3.31 0.64
C PRO A 200 14.98 -4.08 -0.67
N TYR A 201 16.20 -4.58 -0.91
CA TYR A 201 16.53 -5.32 -2.13
C TYR A 201 15.85 -6.70 -2.18
N TYR A 202 15.59 -7.31 -1.03
CA TYR A 202 14.81 -8.54 -0.95
C TYR A 202 13.37 -8.30 -1.40
N TRP A 203 12.71 -7.25 -0.87
CA TRP A 203 11.34 -6.92 -1.22
C TRP A 203 11.21 -6.55 -2.70
N ARG A 204 12.15 -5.76 -3.22
CA ARG A 204 12.20 -5.42 -4.64
C ARG A 204 12.30 -6.67 -5.51
N ALA A 205 13.24 -7.56 -5.23
CA ALA A 205 13.43 -8.79 -6.02
C ALA A 205 12.23 -9.74 -5.93
N LEU A 206 11.55 -9.82 -4.78
CA LEU A 206 10.33 -10.61 -4.63
C LEU A 206 9.18 -10.04 -5.48
N LEU A 207 8.92 -8.73 -5.38
CA LEU A 207 7.86 -8.06 -6.14
C LEU A 207 8.10 -8.15 -7.65
N GLU A 208 9.34 -7.94 -8.09
CA GLU A 208 9.75 -8.14 -9.49
C GLU A 208 9.55 -9.59 -9.93
N GLY A 209 9.94 -10.57 -9.10
CA GLY A 209 9.71 -11.99 -9.38
C GLY A 209 8.22 -12.35 -9.52
N LEU A 210 7.34 -11.67 -8.77
CA LEU A 210 5.89 -11.83 -8.88
C LEU A 210 5.29 -11.12 -10.10
N GLY A 211 6.09 -10.31 -10.80
CA GLY A 211 5.72 -9.64 -12.05
C GLY A 211 5.35 -8.16 -11.90
N VAL A 212 5.65 -7.51 -10.76
CA VAL A 212 5.55 -6.05 -10.65
C VAL A 212 6.69 -5.42 -11.46
N PRO A 213 6.42 -4.45 -12.35
CA PRO A 213 7.49 -3.77 -13.08
C PRO A 213 8.47 -3.05 -12.13
N PRO A 214 9.79 -3.14 -12.33
CA PRO A 214 10.79 -2.54 -11.43
C PRO A 214 10.60 -1.03 -11.19
N GLU A 215 10.16 -0.30 -12.21
CA GLU A 215 9.89 1.14 -12.17
C GLU A 215 8.66 1.51 -11.33
N ARG A 216 7.84 0.52 -10.98
CA ARG A 216 6.62 0.64 -10.15
C ARG A 216 6.80 0.08 -8.74
N VAL A 217 8.06 -0.18 -8.35
CA VAL A 217 8.41 -0.60 -6.99
C VAL A 217 9.20 0.54 -6.32
N HIS A 218 8.51 1.25 -5.45
CA HIS A 218 9.05 2.33 -4.64
C HIS A 218 9.25 1.83 -3.22
N ILE A 219 10.48 1.93 -2.70
CA ILE A 219 10.77 1.59 -1.30
C ILE A 219 11.44 2.81 -0.69
N GLN A 220 10.81 3.38 0.34
CA GLN A 220 11.22 4.62 1.01
C GLN A 220 11.47 4.38 2.49
#